data_AF-A0A5J9SEA7-F1
#
_entry.id   AF-A0A5J9SEA7-F1
#
_cell.length_a   1.000
_cell.length_b   1.000
_cell.length_c   1.000
_cell.angle_alpha   90.00
_cell.angle_beta   90.00
_cell.angle_gamma   90.00
#
_symmetry.space_group_name_H-M   'P 1'
#
loop_
_entity.id
_entity.type
_entity.pdbx_description
1 polymer ?
#
loop_
_entity_poly.entity_id
_entity_poly.type
_entity_poly.pdbx_seq_one_letter_code
_entity_poly.pdbx_strand_id
1 'polypeptide(L)'
;MVEDRRRPPERTEDRISGLPGDLLHGILVDLGSVRAAARTSVLSRRWRHVWTQIPELILFDRDDPPPPASFQTSVDAAIAAHSAPVIEDFQITVPTDGPRVPA
;
A
#
# COMPACT_ATOMS: atom_id res chain seq x y z
N MET A 1 -23.35 -10.04 -49.06
CA MET A 1 -23.29 -10.39 -47.62
C MET A 1 -21.83 -10.33 -47.22
N VAL A 2 -21.38 -9.19 -46.70
CA VAL A 2 -20.05 -9.07 -46.09
C VAL A 2 -20.31 -9.08 -44.60
N GLU A 3 -19.99 -10.20 -43.94
CA GLU A 3 -20.05 -10.29 -42.49
C GLU A 3 -18.95 -9.38 -41.94
N ASP A 4 -19.38 -8.21 -41.49
CA ASP A 4 -18.69 -7.32 -40.57
C ASP A 4 -18.29 -8.15 -39.34
N ARG A 5 -17.11 -8.77 -39.40
CA ARG A 5 -16.43 -9.35 -38.25
C ARG A 5 -16.10 -8.20 -37.31
N ARG A 6 -17.08 -7.75 -36.54
CA ARG A 6 -16.85 -6.91 -35.36
C ARG A 6 -15.95 -7.68 -34.42
N ARG A 7 -14.65 -7.43 -34.53
CA ARG A 7 -13.67 -7.85 -33.53
C ARG A 7 -14.21 -7.34 -32.19
N PRO A 8 -14.49 -8.22 -31.21
CA PRO A 8 -14.96 -7.77 -29.90
C PRO A 8 -13.92 -6.76 -29.37
N PRO A 9 -14.35 -5.71 -28.65
CA PRO A 9 -13.40 -4.75 -28.10
C PRO A 9 -12.38 -5.55 -27.31
N GLU A 10 -11.12 -5.46 -27.71
CA GLU A 10 -10.01 -5.99 -26.94
C GLU A 10 -10.05 -5.23 -25.63
N ARG A 11 -10.73 -5.81 -24.63
CA ARG A 11 -10.62 -5.34 -23.26
C ARG A 11 -9.13 -5.50 -22.98
N THR A 12 -8.39 -4.40 -22.97
CA THR A 12 -7.02 -4.37 -22.47
C THR A 12 -7.12 -4.92 -21.05
N GLU A 13 -6.89 -6.23 -20.91
CA GLU A 13 -6.85 -6.88 -19.61
C GLU A 13 -5.74 -6.17 -18.87
N ASP A 14 -6.12 -5.51 -17.79
CA ASP A 14 -5.18 -4.80 -16.93
C ASP A 14 -4.22 -5.85 -16.37
N ARG A 15 -3.02 -5.88 -16.95
CA ARG A 15 -2.01 -6.89 -16.70
C ARG A 15 -1.56 -6.88 -15.24
N ILE A 16 -1.70 -5.75 -14.57
CA ILE A 16 -1.36 -5.57 -13.16
C ILE A 16 -2.44 -6.20 -12.26
N SER A 17 -3.72 -6.13 -12.65
CA SER A 17 -4.79 -6.84 -11.93
C SER A 17 -4.90 -8.32 -12.30
N GLY A 18 -4.30 -8.75 -13.41
CA GLY A 18 -4.15 -10.16 -13.80
C GLY A 18 -3.08 -10.94 -13.03
N LEU A 19 -2.22 -10.27 -12.26
CA LEU A 19 -1.16 -10.93 -11.50
C LEU A 19 -1.71 -11.88 -10.42
N PRO A 20 -1.02 -13.02 -10.15
CA PRO A 20 -1.25 -13.86 -8.98
C PRO A 20 -1.09 -13.05 -7.68
N GLY A 21 -1.84 -13.43 -6.64
CA GLY A 21 -1.80 -12.76 -5.34
C GLY A 21 -0.39 -12.73 -4.74
N ASP A 22 0.37 -13.81 -4.89
CA ASP A 22 1.73 -13.93 -4.33
C ASP A 22 2.71 -12.95 -4.98
N LEU A 23 2.58 -12.68 -6.28
CA LEU A 23 3.41 -11.67 -6.95
C LEU A 23 3.04 -10.25 -6.51
N LEU A 24 1.75 -9.99 -6.29
CA LEU A 24 1.31 -8.72 -5.70
C LEU A 24 1.87 -8.56 -4.29
N HIS A 25 1.86 -9.64 -3.50
CA HIS A 25 2.42 -9.66 -2.16
C HIS A 25 3.92 -9.33 -2.19
N GLY A 26 4.70 -10.00 -3.05
CA GLY A 26 6.13 -9.74 -3.21
C GLY A 26 6.44 -8.29 -3.59
N ILE A 27 5.71 -7.73 -4.57
CA ILE A 27 5.88 -6.32 -4.96
C ILE A 27 5.61 -5.38 -3.77
N LEU A 28 4.58 -5.66 -2.98
CA LEU A 28 4.21 -4.79 -1.86
C LEU A 28 5.16 -4.91 -0.66
N VAL A 29 5.73 -6.10 -0.40
CA VAL A 29 6.81 -6.31 0.57
C VAL A 29 8.07 -5.55 0.14
N ASP A 30 8.43 -5.62 -1.15
CA ASP A 30 9.58 -4.89 -1.70
C ASP A 30 9.46 -3.37 -1.58
N LEU A 31 8.25 -2.82 -1.45
CA LEU A 31 8.06 -1.39 -1.18
C LEU A 31 8.57 -1.00 0.20
N GLY A 32 8.56 -1.92 1.18
CA GLY A 32 9.02 -1.67 2.55
C GLY A 32 8.29 -0.51 3.24
N SER A 33 7.06 -0.21 2.81
CA SER A 33 6.25 0.86 3.37
C SER A 33 4.76 0.57 3.18
N VAL A 34 4.02 0.61 4.28
CA VAL A 34 2.55 0.45 4.27
C VAL A 34 1.87 1.62 3.56
N ARG A 35 2.43 2.82 3.64
CA ARG A 35 1.88 4.00 2.95
C ARG A 35 2.06 3.87 1.44
N ALA A 36 3.24 3.44 0.98
CA ALA A 36 3.49 3.15 -0.42
C ALA A 36 2.57 2.02 -0.91
N ALA A 37 2.47 0.93 -0.14
CA ALA A 37 1.58 -0.19 -0.41
C ALA A 37 0.11 0.27 -0.50
N ALA A 38 -0.39 1.06 0.46
CA ALA A 38 -1.75 1.59 0.42
C ALA A 38 -2.01 2.50 -0.80
N ARG A 39 -1.03 3.30 -1.23
CA ARG A 39 -1.13 4.15 -2.44
C ARG A 39 -1.35 3.34 -3.72
N THR A 40 -0.81 2.13 -3.81
CA THR A 40 -1.02 1.24 -4.97
C THR A 40 -2.45 0.69 -5.06
N SER A 41 -3.30 0.91 -4.05
CA SER A 41 -4.73 0.55 -4.09
C SER A 41 -5.50 1.19 -5.25
N VAL A 42 -4.98 2.28 -5.82
CA VAL A 42 -5.57 2.95 -6.99
C VAL A 42 -5.42 2.13 -8.28
N LEU A 43 -4.46 1.19 -8.34
CA LEU A 43 -4.20 0.38 -9.53
C LEU A 43 -5.33 -0.61 -9.79
N SER A 44 -5.85 -1.27 -8.76
CA SER A 44 -7.09 -2.05 -8.87
C SER A 44 -7.69 -2.41 -7.51
N ARG A 45 -8.94 -2.88 -7.52
CA ARG A 45 -9.61 -3.40 -6.33
C ARG A 45 -8.83 -4.52 -5.64
N ARG A 46 -8.05 -5.33 -6.38
CA ARG A 46 -7.27 -6.43 -5.78
C ARG A 46 -6.15 -5.89 -4.91
N TRP A 47 -5.42 -4.88 -5.39
CA TRP A 47 -4.32 -4.27 -4.65
C TRP A 47 -4.78 -3.70 -3.30
N ARG A 48 -5.98 -3.10 -3.26
CA ARG A 48 -6.61 -2.61 -2.02
C ARG A 48 -6.77 -3.68 -0.93
N HIS A 49 -6.97 -4.94 -1.29
CA HIS A 49 -7.15 -6.02 -0.32
C HIS A 49 -5.85 -6.78 -0.02
N VAL A 50 -4.89 -6.81 -0.95
CA VAL A 50 -3.63 -7.55 -0.73
C VAL A 50 -2.75 -6.84 0.29
N TRP A 51 -2.63 -5.51 0.23
CA TRP A 51 -1.73 -4.79 1.15
C TRP A 51 -2.17 -4.89 2.62
N THR A 52 -3.46 -5.06 2.90
CA THR A 52 -3.96 -5.21 4.26
C THR A 52 -3.64 -6.58 4.87
N GLN A 53 -3.19 -7.54 4.07
CA GLN A 53 -2.85 -8.90 4.50
C GLN A 53 -1.34 -9.17 4.63
N ILE A 54 -0.50 -8.16 4.43
CA ILE A 54 0.96 -8.30 4.48
C ILE A 54 1.42 -8.33 5.93
N PRO A 55 2.21 -9.32 6.37
CA PRO A 55 2.63 -9.44 7.77
C PRO A 55 3.63 -8.36 8.22
N GLU A 56 4.15 -7.56 7.29
CA GLU A 56 5.09 -6.46 7.55
C GLU A 56 4.36 -5.11 7.56
N LEU A 57 4.40 -4.43 8.71
CA LEU A 57 3.76 -3.13 8.92
C LEU A 57 4.84 -2.07 9.25
N ILE A 58 5.50 -1.57 8.20
CA ILE A 58 6.55 -0.54 8.25
C ILE A 58 5.96 0.85 7.96
N LEU A 59 6.02 1.75 8.94
CA LEU A 59 5.51 3.13 8.86
C LEU A 59 6.65 4.16 8.94
N PHE A 60 6.72 5.03 7.94
CA PHE A 60 7.61 6.19 7.88
C PHE A 60 9.12 5.89 7.83
N ASP A 61 9.52 4.66 7.48
CA ASP A 61 10.93 4.32 7.24
C ASP A 61 11.43 4.88 5.90
N ARG A 62 10.66 4.66 4.83
CA ARG A 62 10.99 5.11 3.46
C ARG A 62 10.14 6.27 2.95
N ASP A 63 9.18 6.72 3.76
CA ASP A 63 8.32 7.86 3.44
C ASP A 63 8.73 9.10 4.23
N ASP A 64 8.45 10.27 3.67
CA ASP A 64 8.43 11.50 4.47
C ASP A 64 7.46 11.33 5.64
N PRO A 65 7.91 11.58 6.89
CA PRO A 65 7.05 11.47 8.04
C PRO A 65 5.92 12.50 7.93
N PRO A 66 4.68 12.13 8.33
CA PRO A 66 3.60 13.09 8.37
C PRO A 66 3.92 14.21 9.37
N PRO A 67 3.27 15.38 9.22
CA PRO A 67 3.30 16.41 10.24
C PRO A 67 2.99 15.81 11.62
N PRO A 68 3.64 16.28 12.71
CA PRO A 68 3.38 15.77 14.06
C PRO A 68 1.89 15.79 14.43
N ALA A 69 1.15 16.78 13.92
CA ALA A 69 -0.28 16.93 14.13
C ALA A 69 -1.15 15.80 13.53
N SER A 70 -0.68 15.11 12.48
CA SER A 70 -1.43 14.02 11.82
C SER A 70 -0.72 12.67 11.90
N PHE A 71 0.41 12.61 12.63
CA PHE A 71 1.17 11.39 12.84
C PHE A 71 0.29 10.29 13.45
N GLN A 72 -0.37 10.61 14.57
CA GLN A 72 -1.20 9.64 15.28
C GLN A 72 -2.36 9.12 14.42
N THR A 73 -3.10 10.02 13.75
CA THR A 73 -4.18 9.63 12.83
C THR A 73 -3.68 8.73 11.69
N SER A 74 -2.46 8.97 11.18
CA SER A 74 -1.89 8.14 10.11
C SER A 74 -1.53 6.74 10.61
N VAL A 75 -0.97 6.64 11.83
CA VAL A 75 -0.66 5.35 12.47
C VAL A 75 -1.95 4.58 12.77
N ASP A 76 -2.93 5.22 13.40
CA ASP A 76 -4.21 4.61 13.75
C ASP A 76 -4.95 4.12 12.49
N ALA A 77 -4.96 4.90 11.41
CA ALA A 77 -5.57 4.49 10.15
C ALA A 77 -4.86 3.29 9.52
N ALA A 78 -3.52 3.24 9.58
CA ALA A 78 -2.76 2.10 9.06
C ALA A 78 -3.04 0.83 9.86
N ILE A 79 -3.08 0.91 11.19
CA ILE A 79 -3.42 -0.21 12.09
C ILE A 79 -4.87 -0.65 11.86
N ALA A 80 -5.82 0.29 11.78
CA ALA A 80 -7.23 -0.02 11.59
C ALA A 80 -7.54 -0.67 10.23
N ALA A 81 -6.76 -0.35 9.20
CA ALA A 81 -6.89 -0.97 7.88
C ALA A 81 -6.22 -2.34 7.81
N HIS A 82 -5.29 -2.64 8.72
CA HIS A 82 -4.57 -3.89 8.73
C HIS A 82 -5.49 -5.07 9.12
N SER A 83 -5.44 -6.15 8.34
CA SER A 83 -6.35 -7.30 8.44
C SER A 83 -5.62 -8.64 8.54
N ALA A 84 -4.28 -8.66 8.60
CA ALA A 84 -3.56 -9.91 8.77
C ALA A 84 -3.74 -10.43 10.21
N PRO A 85 -3.90 -11.76 10.38
CA PRO A 85 -4.07 -12.36 11.71
C PRO A 85 -2.78 -12.32 12.55
N VAL A 86 -1.62 -12.17 11.91
CA VAL A 86 -0.30 -12.10 12.54
C VAL A 86 0.53 -11.02 11.83
N ILE A 87 1.18 -10.17 12.61
CA ILE A 87 2.19 -9.21 12.14
C ILE A 87 3.55 -9.78 12.53
N GLU A 88 4.42 -10.01 11.56
CA GLU A 88 5.76 -10.58 11.76
C GLU A 88 6.81 -9.48 11.99
N ASP A 89 6.65 -8.34 11.31
CA ASP A 89 7.51 -7.17 11.50
C ASP A 89 6.65 -5.90 11.65
N PHE A 90 6.95 -5.11 12.68
CA PHE A 90 6.26 -3.86 12.96
C PHE A 90 7.26 -2.78 13.30
N GLN A 91 7.33 -1.77 12.44
CA GLN A 91 8.28 -0.67 12.57
C GLN A 91 7.55 0.66 12.44
N ILE A 92 7.83 1.58 13.36
CA ILE A 92 7.35 2.95 13.29
C ILE A 92 8.54 3.89 13.50
N THR A 93 8.84 4.68 12.49
CA THR A 93 9.79 5.80 12.62
C THR A 93 9.04 7.02 13.11
N VAL A 94 9.31 7.42 14.35
CA VAL A 94 8.72 8.64 14.93
C VAL A 94 9.49 9.86 14.40
N PRO A 95 8.80 10.91 13.94
CA PRO A 95 9.46 12.18 13.68
C PRO A 95 9.94 12.74 15.02
N THR A 96 11.25 12.65 15.27
CA THR A 96 11.88 13.32 16.42
C THR A 96 11.73 14.82 16.23
N ASP A 97 10.92 15.46 17.07
CA ASP A 97 10.97 16.91 17.27
C ASP A 97 12.41 17.23 17.70
N GLY A 98 13.15 17.92 16.82
CA GLY A 98 14.52 18.34 17.14
C GLY A 98 14.53 19.19 18.41
N PRO A 99 15.66 19.24 19.15
CA PRO A 99 15.67 19.81 20.50
C PRO A 99 15.22 21.27 20.48
N ARG A 100 14.08 21.55 21.11
CA ARG A 100 13.75 22.91 21.53
C ARG A 100 14.75 23.33 22.59
N VAL A 101 15.82 23.98 22.17
CA VAL A 101 16.70 24.73 23.07
C VAL A 101 16.03 26.09 23.29
N PRO A 102 15.51 26.39 24.50
CA PRO A 102 15.11 27.75 24.83
C PRO A 102 16.35 28.63 24.99
N ALA A 103 16.34 29.80 24.38
CA ALA A 103 17.27 30.90 24.64
C ALA A 103 16.73 31.80 25.75
#